data_AF-A0A971R595-F1
#
_entry.id   AF-A0A971R595-F1
#
_cell.length_a   1.000
_cell.length_b   1.000
_cell.length_c   1.000
_cell.angle_alpha   90.00
_cell.angle_beta   90.00
_cell.angle_gamma   90.00
#
_symmetry.space_group_name_H-M   'P 1'
#
loop_
_entity.id
_entity.type
_entity.pdbx_description
1 polymer ?
#
loop_
_entity_poly.entity_id
_entity_poly.type
_entity_poly.pdbx_seq_one_letter_code
_entity_poly.pdbx_strand_id
1 'polypeptide(L)'
;MSAFPSLTIEGVTISRVICGTNALLGYSHVSAGRDAWAREYFTAQRIARVFARCQELGVNAVMGPLHSRLAEALDETARLTGQAMVWVATTAADRAPAGQLDALQAARAAGRVDEATAISRASLADQAAELK
;
A
#
# COMPACT_ATOMS: atom_id res chain seq x y z
N MET A 1 25.36 10.87 3.72
CA MET A 1 25.17 9.41 3.84
C MET A 1 25.21 8.81 2.44
N SER A 2 25.76 7.61 2.26
CA SER A 2 25.68 6.91 0.97
C SER A 2 24.23 6.55 0.68
N ALA A 3 23.75 6.82 -0.53
CA ALA A 3 22.41 6.40 -0.95
C ALA A 3 22.25 4.87 -0.82
N PHE A 4 21.05 4.40 -0.48
CA PHE A 4 20.75 2.97 -0.55
C PHE A 4 20.98 2.46 -1.99
N PRO A 5 21.46 1.21 -2.16
CA PRO A 5 21.48 0.59 -3.48
C PRO A 5 20.10 0.68 -4.13
N SER A 6 20.06 1.08 -5.40
CA SER A 6 18.84 1.23 -6.16
C SER A 6 18.85 0.32 -7.39
N LEU A 7 17.69 0.19 -8.01
CA LEU A 7 17.51 -0.43 -9.31
C LEU A 7 16.60 0.44 -10.15
N THR A 8 16.78 0.41 -11.47
CA THR A 8 15.93 1.15 -12.42
C THR A 8 15.20 0.16 -13.30
N ILE A 9 13.87 0.28 -13.37
CA ILE A 9 12.99 -0.51 -14.24
C ILE A 9 12.19 0.49 -15.06
N GLU A 10 12.27 0.41 -16.40
CA GLU A 10 11.48 1.25 -17.32
C GLU A 10 11.49 2.75 -16.94
N GLY A 11 12.66 3.27 -16.54
CA GLY A 11 12.84 4.69 -16.17
C GLY A 11 12.46 5.06 -14.73
N VAL A 12 11.95 4.12 -13.92
CA VAL A 12 11.64 4.34 -12.50
C VAL A 12 12.76 3.78 -11.64
N THR A 13 13.43 4.65 -10.87
CA THR A 13 14.50 4.25 -9.93
C THR A 13 13.93 4.02 -8.54
N ILE A 14 14.09 2.81 -8.01
CA ILE A 14 13.57 2.37 -6.72
C ILE A 14 14.72 1.92 -5.82
N SER A 15 14.72 2.33 -4.55
CA SER A 15 15.64 1.81 -3.54
C SER A 15 15.38 0.32 -3.31
N ARG A 16 16.44 -0.49 -3.18
CA ARG A 16 16.31 -1.94 -2.92
C ARG A 16 15.66 -2.26 -1.57
N VAL A 17 15.56 -1.27 -0.69
CA VAL A 17 14.73 -1.31 0.51
C VAL A 17 13.50 -0.46 0.25
N ILE A 18 12.31 -0.98 0.56
CA ILE A 18 11.03 -0.28 0.44
C ILE A 18 10.33 -0.24 1.80
N CYS A 19 9.60 0.83 2.09
CA CYS A 19 8.83 0.93 3.32
C CYS A 19 7.51 0.15 3.16
N GLY A 20 7.23 -0.81 4.05
CA GLY A 20 5.95 -1.53 4.07
C GLY A 20 4.89 -0.83 4.93
N THR A 21 3.61 -1.01 4.61
CA THR A 21 2.52 -0.24 5.24
C THR A 21 1.64 -1.01 6.22
N ASN A 22 1.78 -2.33 6.37
CA ASN A 22 0.83 -3.13 7.17
C ASN A 22 0.70 -2.63 8.62
N ALA A 23 1.83 -2.46 9.32
CA ALA A 23 1.82 -1.96 10.69
C ALA A 23 1.29 -0.51 10.80
N LEU A 24 1.50 0.30 9.76
CA LEU A 24 1.10 1.71 9.70
C LEU A 24 -0.40 1.87 9.41
N LEU A 25 -1.00 0.90 8.72
CA LEU A 25 -2.44 0.88 8.38
C LEU A 25 -3.27 0.03 9.35
N GLY A 26 -2.64 -0.52 10.40
CA GLY A 26 -3.30 -1.33 11.42
C GLY A 26 -3.67 -2.74 10.98
N TYR A 27 -2.82 -3.34 10.13
CA TYR A 27 -2.80 -4.78 9.85
C TYR A 27 -1.67 -5.42 10.65
N SER A 28 -1.84 -5.56 11.96
CA SER A 28 -0.78 -6.05 12.84
C SER A 28 -0.55 -7.56 12.74
N HIS A 29 -1.57 -8.33 12.32
CA HIS A 29 -1.60 -9.80 12.34
C HIS A 29 -1.39 -10.41 13.74
N VAL A 30 -1.64 -9.62 14.80
CA VAL A 30 -1.51 -10.07 16.19
C VAL A 30 -2.87 -10.12 16.88
N SER A 31 -3.60 -9.00 16.92
CA SER A 31 -4.93 -8.92 17.55
C SER A 31 -5.72 -7.71 17.08
N ALA A 32 -7.05 -7.79 17.19
CA ALA A 32 -7.95 -6.68 16.86
C ALA A 32 -7.67 -5.42 17.70
N GLY A 33 -7.26 -5.58 18.96
CA GLY A 33 -6.87 -4.46 19.82
C GLY A 33 -5.60 -3.75 19.32
N ARG A 34 -4.60 -4.52 18.86
CA ARG A 34 -3.38 -3.96 18.30
C ARG A 34 -3.62 -3.27 16.96
N ASP A 35 -4.51 -3.83 16.15
CA ASP A 35 -4.97 -3.24 14.90
C ASP A 35 -5.67 -1.90 15.14
N ALA A 36 -6.59 -1.84 16.12
CA ALA A 36 -7.30 -0.62 16.49
C ALA A 36 -6.35 0.46 17.02
N TRP A 37 -5.45 0.09 17.93
CA TRP A 37 -4.44 1.01 18.45
C TRP A 37 -3.56 1.57 17.34
N ALA A 38 -3.11 0.73 16.40
CA ALA A 38 -2.28 1.17 15.30
C ALA A 38 -3.02 2.16 14.38
N ARG A 39 -4.31 1.94 14.08
CA ARG A 39 -5.13 2.86 13.29
C ARG A 39 -5.35 4.22 13.97
N GLU A 40 -5.51 4.22 15.29
CA GLU A 40 -5.65 5.46 16.08
C GLU A 40 -4.33 6.21 16.18
N TYR A 41 -3.23 5.47 16.41
CA TYR A 41 -1.91 6.06 16.57
C TYR A 41 -1.36 6.59 15.26
N PHE A 42 -1.34 5.79 14.18
CA PHE A 42 -0.75 6.16 12.89
C PHE A 42 -1.72 6.97 12.02
N THR A 43 -1.87 8.25 12.36
CA THR A 43 -2.51 9.24 11.47
C THR A 43 -1.66 9.47 10.21
N ALA A 44 -2.26 10.03 9.16
CA ALA A 44 -1.55 10.34 7.91
C ALA A 44 -0.27 11.17 8.16
N GLN A 45 -0.33 12.16 9.05
CA GLN A 45 0.81 13.00 9.42
C GLN A 45 1.90 12.23 10.17
N ARG A 46 1.53 11.27 11.03
CA ARG A 46 2.50 10.42 11.72
C ARG A 46 3.17 9.44 10.76
N ILE A 47 2.40 8.85 9.85
CA ILE A 47 2.92 8.01 8.77
C ILE A 47 3.86 8.83 7.89
N ALA A 48 3.49 10.06 7.54
CA ALA A 48 4.30 10.93 6.71
C ALA A 48 5.67 11.25 7.33
N ARG A 49 5.75 11.38 8.66
CA ARG A 49 7.03 11.52 9.38
C ARG A 49 7.89 10.25 9.33
N VAL A 50 7.28 9.06 9.37
CA VAL A 50 8.01 7.80 9.17
C VAL A 50 8.59 7.76 7.75
N PHE A 51 7.79 8.10 6.75
CA PHE A 51 8.21 8.15 5.35
C PHE A 51 9.28 9.21 5.08
N ALA A 52 9.15 10.40 5.67
CA ALA A 52 10.20 11.42 5.59
C ALA A 52 11.52 10.93 6.16
N ARG A 53 11.48 10.24 7.32
CA ARG A 53 12.68 9.61 7.88
C ARG A 53 13.25 8.52 6.97
N CYS A 54 12.39 7.74 6.30
CA CYS A 54 12.84 6.79 5.28
C CYS A 54 13.56 7.49 4.12
N GLN A 55 13.03 8.61 3.61
CA GLN A 55 13.69 9.40 2.56
C GLN A 55 15.04 9.96 3.00
N GLU A 56 15.14 10.50 4.22
CA GLU A 56 16.41 10.96 4.80
C GLU A 56 17.47 9.85 4.85
N LEU A 57 17.05 8.60 5.05
CA LEU A 57 17.92 7.43 5.03
C LEU A 57 18.22 6.92 3.61
N GLY A 58 17.57 7.46 2.58
CA GLY A 58 17.76 7.08 1.17
C GLY A 58 16.74 6.05 0.63
N VAL A 59 15.66 5.77 1.37
CA VAL A 59 14.54 4.93 0.90
C VAL A 59 13.54 5.81 0.17
N ASN A 60 13.32 5.56 -1.12
CA ASN A 60 12.46 6.41 -1.96
C ASN A 60 11.11 5.78 -2.31
N ALA A 61 10.84 4.56 -1.86
CA ALA A 61 9.65 3.81 -2.23
C ALA A 61 8.89 3.24 -1.04
N VAL A 62 7.57 3.16 -1.20
CA VAL A 62 6.62 2.54 -0.27
C VAL A 62 5.84 1.45 -1.00
N MET A 63 5.48 0.38 -0.29
CA MET A 63 4.61 -0.68 -0.79
C MET A 63 3.37 -0.80 0.09
N GLY A 64 2.20 -0.69 -0.53
CA GLY A 64 0.93 -0.74 0.18
C GLY A 64 -0.29 -0.70 -0.73
N PRO A 65 -1.49 -1.00 -0.18
CA PRO A 65 -2.72 -1.10 -0.94
C PRO A 65 -3.27 0.29 -1.29
N LEU A 66 -4.19 0.33 -2.26
CA LEU A 66 -4.98 1.54 -2.53
C LEU A 66 -5.89 1.84 -1.32
N HIS A 67 -5.42 2.71 -0.43
CA HIS A 67 -6.06 3.02 0.85
C HIS A 67 -6.01 4.53 1.10
N SER A 68 -7.13 5.16 1.46
CA SER A 68 -7.23 6.62 1.67
C SER A 68 -6.16 7.17 2.60
N ARG A 69 -5.99 6.53 3.77
CA ARG A 69 -4.93 6.88 4.73
C ARG A 69 -3.51 6.86 4.14
N LEU A 70 -3.22 5.93 3.22
CA LEU A 70 -1.90 5.85 2.59
C LEU A 70 -1.72 6.97 1.55
N ALA A 71 -2.75 7.23 0.74
CA ALA A 71 -2.74 8.34 -0.21
C ALA A 71 -2.53 9.69 0.51
N GLU A 72 -3.31 9.95 1.57
CA GLU A 72 -3.14 11.15 2.41
C GLU A 72 -1.73 11.25 3.01
N ALA A 73 -1.15 10.13 3.45
CA ALA A 73 0.19 10.12 4.02
C ALA A 73 1.27 10.40 2.98
N LEU A 74 1.12 9.90 1.75
CA LEU A 74 2.03 10.17 0.63
C LEU A 74 2.02 11.65 0.24
N ASP A 75 0.83 12.25 0.14
CA ASP A 75 0.68 13.68 -0.12
C ASP A 75 1.32 14.52 0.98
N GLU A 76 1.07 14.16 2.24
CA GLU A 76 1.64 14.86 3.39
C GLU A 76 3.16 14.68 3.47
N THR A 77 3.70 13.52 3.08
CA THR A 77 5.14 13.32 2.94
C THR A 77 5.72 14.24 1.88
N ALA A 78 5.12 14.30 0.69
CA ALA A 78 5.58 15.18 -0.38
C ALA A 78 5.56 16.66 0.05
N ARG A 79 4.53 17.07 0.80
CA ARG A 79 4.44 18.41 1.39
C ARG A 79 5.53 18.67 2.43
N LEU A 80 5.87 17.67 3.25
CA LEU A 80 6.85 17.78 4.32
C LEU A 80 8.29 17.80 3.81
N THR A 81 8.61 16.99 2.80
CA THR A 81 9.99 16.79 2.32
C THR A 81 10.30 17.51 1.00
N GLY A 82 9.26 17.96 0.28
CA GLY A 82 9.38 18.44 -1.10
C GLY A 82 9.64 17.33 -2.12
N GLN A 83 9.55 16.05 -1.72
CA GLN A 83 9.84 14.89 -2.56
C GLN A 83 8.77 13.80 -2.42
N ALA A 84 8.16 13.42 -3.53
CA ALA A 84 7.25 12.29 -3.59
C ALA A 84 7.99 10.96 -3.47
N MET A 85 7.34 9.96 -2.85
CA MET A 85 7.82 8.59 -2.86
C MET A 85 7.23 7.83 -4.05
N VAL A 86 7.99 6.85 -4.56
CA VAL A 86 7.45 5.87 -5.50
C VAL A 86 6.51 4.94 -4.75
N TRP A 87 5.25 4.84 -5.18
CA TRP A 87 4.29 3.92 -4.60
C TRP A 87 4.19 2.64 -5.42
N VAL A 88 4.66 1.55 -4.83
CA VAL A 88 4.47 0.19 -5.34
C VAL A 88 3.13 -0.33 -4.82
N ALA A 89 2.09 -0.15 -5.63
CA ALA A 89 0.74 -0.54 -5.25
C ALA A 89 0.62 -2.06 -5.06
N THR A 90 0.01 -2.47 -3.94
CA THR A 90 -0.35 -3.87 -3.72
C THR A 90 -1.78 -4.14 -4.14
N THR A 91 -1.98 -5.31 -4.70
CA THR A 91 -3.28 -5.80 -5.12
C THR A 91 -4.01 -6.27 -3.87
N ALA A 92 -5.12 -5.63 -3.50
CA ALA A 92 -5.96 -6.13 -2.42
C ALA A 92 -6.68 -7.40 -2.92
N ALA A 93 -6.24 -8.57 -2.45
CA ALA A 93 -6.81 -9.84 -2.90
C ALA A 93 -8.31 -9.95 -2.57
N ASP A 94 -8.80 -9.18 -1.60
CA ASP A 94 -10.19 -9.11 -1.13
C ASP A 94 -11.03 -8.04 -1.84
N ARG A 95 -10.45 -7.28 -2.79
CA ARG A 95 -11.21 -6.40 -3.68
C ARG A 95 -11.55 -7.12 -4.96
N ALA A 96 -12.82 -6.99 -5.34
CA ALA A 96 -13.38 -7.47 -6.59
C ALA A 96 -13.73 -6.26 -7.47
N PRO A 97 -13.91 -6.44 -8.79
CA PRO A 97 -14.59 -5.46 -9.63
C PRO A 97 -15.92 -5.03 -8.99
N ALA A 98 -16.41 -3.83 -9.33
CA ALA A 98 -17.69 -3.35 -8.84
C ALA A 98 -18.80 -4.42 -9.03
N GLY A 99 -19.52 -4.75 -7.95
CA GLY A 99 -20.57 -5.77 -7.96
C GLY A 99 -20.11 -7.24 -7.87
N GLN A 100 -18.81 -7.52 -7.76
CA GLN A 100 -18.28 -8.89 -7.69
C GLN A 100 -17.78 -9.31 -6.29
N LEU A 101 -17.99 -8.47 -5.27
CA LEU A 101 -17.49 -8.74 -3.92
C LEU A 101 -18.08 -10.04 -3.34
N ASP A 102 -19.39 -10.25 -3.51
CA ASP A 102 -20.08 -11.46 -3.03
C ASP A 102 -19.58 -12.72 -3.75
N ALA A 103 -19.34 -12.62 -5.06
CA ALA A 103 -18.79 -13.72 -5.86
C ALA A 103 -17.37 -14.09 -5.41
N LEU A 104 -16.52 -13.08 -5.15
CA LEU A 104 -15.18 -13.28 -4.62
C LEU A 104 -15.21 -13.94 -3.23
N GLN A 105 -16.08 -13.47 -2.34
CA GLN A 105 -16.24 -14.04 -1.00
C GLN A 105 -16.73 -15.49 -1.06
N ALA A 106 -17.72 -15.79 -1.91
CA ALA A 106 -18.24 -17.13 -2.11
C ALA A 106 -17.18 -18.10 -2.68
N ALA A 107 -16.39 -17.65 -3.66
CA ALA A 107 -15.30 -18.45 -4.23
C ALA A 107 -14.24 -18.80 -3.18
N ARG A 108 -13.88 -17.82 -2.34
CA ARG A 108 -12.93 -18.02 -1.22
C ARG A 108 -13.48 -18.98 -0.17
N ALA A 109 -14.72 -18.79 0.27
CA ALA A 109 -15.36 -19.65 1.25
C ALA A 109 -15.46 -21.11 0.78
N ALA A 110 -15.62 -21.32 -0.54
CA ALA A 110 -15.66 -22.63 -1.16
C ALA A 110 -14.29 -23.20 -1.57
N GLY A 111 -13.18 -22.51 -1.30
CA GLY A 111 -11.83 -22.95 -1.66
C GLY A 111 -11.53 -22.96 -3.16
N ARG A 112 -12.30 -22.23 -3.98
CA ARG A 112 -12.10 -22.13 -5.44
C ARG A 112 -11.03 -21.08 -5.75
N VAL A 113 -9.77 -21.45 -5.52
CA VAL A 113 -8.61 -20.53 -5.57
C VAL A 113 -8.41 -19.88 -6.95
N ASP A 114 -8.57 -20.65 -8.03
CA ASP A 114 -8.36 -20.13 -9.39
C ASP A 114 -9.43 -19.09 -9.77
N GLU A 115 -10.68 -19.35 -9.41
CA GLU A 115 -11.81 -18.43 -9.62
C GLU A 115 -11.65 -17.14 -8.81
N ALA A 116 -11.31 -17.25 -7.52
CA ALA A 116 -11.03 -16.09 -6.68
C ALA A 116 -9.86 -15.25 -7.22
N THR A 117 -8.80 -15.91 -7.70
CA THR A 117 -7.62 -15.24 -8.29
C THR A 117 -7.97 -14.52 -9.58
N ALA A 118 -8.80 -15.12 -10.44
CA ALA A 118 -9.27 -14.48 -11.67
C ALA A 118 -10.08 -13.21 -11.38
N ILE A 119 -10.99 -13.26 -10.40
CA ILE A 119 -11.80 -12.11 -9.98
C ILE A 119 -10.92 -10.98 -9.41
N SER A 120 -9.96 -11.29 -8.53
CA SER A 120 -9.04 -10.27 -8.00
C SER A 120 -8.18 -9.62 -9.08
N ARG A 121 -7.76 -10.38 -10.10
CA ARG A 121 -6.95 -9.83 -11.20
C ARG A 121 -7.73 -8.83 -12.05
N ALA A 122 -9.01 -9.08 -12.30
CA ALA A 122 -9.87 -8.13 -13.02
C ALA A 122 -10.03 -6.81 -12.24
N SER A 123 -10.10 -6.88 -10.91
CA SER A 123 -10.21 -5.70 -10.03
C SER A 123 -9.01 -4.74 -10.16
N LEU A 124 -7.84 -5.22 -10.61
CA LEU A 124 -6.65 -4.38 -10.73
C LEU A 124 -6.75 -3.36 -11.85
N ALA A 125 -7.35 -3.73 -12.98
CA ALA A 125 -7.53 -2.83 -14.10
C ALA A 125 -8.52 -1.70 -13.74
N ASP A 126 -9.59 -2.04 -13.02
CA ASP A 126 -10.61 -1.09 -12.60
C ASP A 126 -10.08 -0.14 -11.50
N GLN A 127 -9.36 -0.66 -10.50
CA GLN A 127 -8.75 0.17 -9.44
C GLN A 127 -7.71 1.16 -9.99
N ALA A 128 -7.00 0.81 -11.06
CA ALA A 128 -6.08 1.73 -11.72
C ALA A 128 -6.80 2.83 -12.51
N ALA A 129 -8.04 2.59 -12.95
CA ALA A 129 -8.86 3.56 -13.67
C ALA A 129 -9.52 4.59 -12.72
N GLU A 130 -9.90 4.20 -11.51
CA GLU A 130 -10.46 5.10 -10.48
C GLU A 130 -9.46 6.14 -9.95
N LEU A 131 -8.16 5.96 -10.23
CA LEU A 131 -7.08 6.87 -9.84
C LEU A 131 -6.84 8.02 -10.84
N LYS A 132 -7.58 8.08 -11.95
CA LYS A 132 -7.52 9.15 -12.96
C LYS A 132 -8.66 10.13 -12.81
#